data_AF-A0A8D2IU75-F1
#
_entry.id   AF-A0A8D2IU75-F1
#
_cell.length_a   1.000
_cell.length_b   1.000
_cell.length_c   1.000
_cell.angle_alpha   90.00
_cell.angle_beta   90.00
_cell.angle_gamma   90.00
#
_symmetry.space_group_name_H-M   'P 1'
#
loop_
_entity.id
_entity.type
_entity.pdbx_description
1 polymer ?
#
loop_
_entity_poly.entity_id
_entity_poly.type
_entity_poly.pdbx_seq_one_letter_code
_entity_poly.pdbx_strand_id
1 'polypeptide(L)'
;ITMKNANASLVYSFLYKVVEVFSEYFKELEEESIRDNFVIVYELLDELMDFGFPQTTDSKILQEYITQQGNKLDTGKSRVPATVTNAVSWRSEGIKYKKNEVFIDVIESVNLLVNANGSVLLSEIVGSIKLKVFLSGMPELRLGLNDRVLFELTGRGKNKSVELEDVKFHQCVRLSRFDNDRTISFIPPDGDFELMSYRLNTQVKPLIWIESVIEKFSHSRVEIMVKVNRFQRCLHSYLWPVANGVEICVPVPSDADSPKFKTSIGSAKYLPEKNIVIWNIKSFPVRWMTLSFFTLPKPRFC
;
A
#
# COMPACT_ATOMS: atom_id res chain seq x y z
N ILE A 1 -27.63 4.10 8.30
CA ILE A 1 -27.95 5.33 9.09
C ILE A 1 -28.28 4.88 10.50
N THR A 2 -27.78 5.55 11.54
CA THR A 2 -28.08 5.23 12.94
C THR A 2 -28.60 6.46 13.65
N MET A 3 -29.62 6.27 14.50
CA MET A 3 -30.19 7.31 15.36
C MET A 3 -29.70 7.18 16.81
N LYS A 4 -28.74 6.28 17.06
CA LYS A 4 -28.18 5.99 18.37
C LYS A 4 -26.71 6.42 18.43
N ASN A 5 -26.18 6.53 19.64
CA ASN A 5 -24.74 6.74 19.87
C ASN A 5 -23.94 5.46 19.55
N ALA A 6 -23.78 5.17 18.26
CA ALA A 6 -23.01 4.04 17.78
C ALA A 6 -21.51 4.39 17.70
N ASN A 7 -20.66 3.36 17.78
CA ASN A 7 -19.22 3.53 17.59
C ASN A 7 -18.93 3.91 16.13
N ALA A 8 -18.58 5.17 15.88
CA ALA A 8 -18.27 5.66 14.54
C ALA A 8 -17.10 4.91 13.89
N SER A 9 -16.08 4.51 14.66
CA SER A 9 -14.95 3.75 14.13
C SER A 9 -15.39 2.39 13.60
N LEU A 10 -16.28 1.69 14.30
CA LEU A 10 -16.83 0.41 13.84
C LEU A 10 -17.56 0.58 12.51
N VAL A 11 -18.37 1.64 12.39
CA VAL A 11 -19.11 1.94 11.15
C VAL A 11 -18.15 2.18 9.99
N TYR A 12 -17.13 3.03 10.16
CA TYR A 12 -16.16 3.30 9.09
C TYR A 12 -15.33 2.07 8.73
N SER A 13 -14.82 1.33 9.73
CA SER A 13 -14.09 0.09 9.48
C SER A 13 -14.93 -0.94 8.72
N PHE A 14 -16.21 -1.06 9.08
CA PHE A 14 -17.14 -1.94 8.37
C PHE A 14 -17.37 -1.46 6.93
N LEU A 15 -17.59 -0.16 6.70
CA LEU A 15 -17.79 0.38 5.35
C LEU A 15 -16.57 0.11 4.45
N TYR A 16 -15.36 0.30 4.95
CA TYR A 16 -14.15 -0.07 4.20
C TYR A 16 -14.07 -1.57 3.92
N LYS A 17 -14.50 -2.43 4.86
CA LYS A 17 -14.57 -3.88 4.63
C LYS A 17 -15.64 -4.28 3.63
N VAL A 18 -16.80 -3.62 3.59
CA VAL A 18 -17.81 -3.85 2.54
C VAL A 18 -17.24 -3.52 1.16
N VAL A 19 -16.54 -2.39 1.04
CA VAL A 19 -15.87 -2.00 -0.22
C VAL A 19 -14.83 -3.06 -0.62
N GLU A 20 -14.00 -3.53 0.31
CA GLU A 20 -13.00 -4.57 0.06
C GLU A 20 -13.65 -5.89 -0.40
N VAL A 21 -14.68 -6.38 0.30
CA VAL A 21 -15.42 -7.59 -0.08
C VAL A 21 -16.03 -7.44 -1.47
N PHE A 22 -16.67 -6.30 -1.77
CA PHE A 22 -17.26 -6.06 -3.08
C PHE A 22 -16.20 -5.97 -4.18
N SER A 23 -15.06 -5.31 -3.93
CA SER A 23 -13.93 -5.30 -4.86
C SER A 23 -13.38 -6.70 -5.13
N GLU A 24 -13.35 -7.59 -4.14
CA GLU A 24 -12.92 -8.98 -4.34
C GLU A 24 -13.94 -9.82 -5.13
N TYR A 25 -15.24 -9.58 -4.95
CA TYR A 25 -16.29 -10.27 -5.70
C TYR A 25 -16.43 -9.78 -7.14
N PHE A 26 -16.36 -8.47 -7.37
CA PHE A 26 -16.67 -7.85 -8.66
C PHE A 26 -15.43 -7.39 -9.45
N LYS A 27 -14.24 -7.43 -8.84
CA LYS A 27 -12.97 -6.86 -9.32
C LYS A 27 -12.96 -5.34 -9.35
N GLU A 28 -13.97 -4.73 -9.95
CA GLU A 28 -14.19 -3.29 -10.02
C GLU A 28 -15.54 -2.95 -9.40
N LEU A 29 -15.55 -2.00 -8.46
CA LEU A 29 -16.74 -1.55 -7.76
C LEU A 29 -17.25 -0.26 -8.41
N GLU A 30 -18.14 -0.42 -9.39
CA GLU A 30 -18.79 0.69 -10.10
C GLU A 30 -20.32 0.58 -10.00
N GLU A 31 -21.02 1.58 -10.51
CA GLU A 31 -22.49 1.59 -10.52
C GLU A 31 -23.06 0.41 -11.32
N GLU A 32 -22.43 0.06 -12.45
CA GLU A 32 -22.81 -1.10 -13.28
C GLU A 32 -22.65 -2.41 -12.51
N SER A 33 -21.52 -2.58 -11.78
CA SER A 33 -21.25 -3.76 -10.96
C SER A 33 -22.37 -4.04 -9.95
N ILE A 34 -22.94 -3.00 -9.34
CA ILE A 34 -24.04 -3.13 -8.37
C ILE A 34 -25.37 -3.47 -9.07
N ARG A 35 -25.67 -2.82 -10.20
CA ARG A 35 -26.92 -3.04 -10.94
C ARG A 35 -27.01 -4.46 -11.49
N ASP A 36 -25.91 -4.98 -12.03
CA ASP A 36 -25.88 -6.29 -12.66
C ASP A 36 -25.85 -7.44 -11.63
N ASN A 37 -25.30 -7.19 -10.44
CA ASN A 37 -25.12 -8.20 -9.38
C ASN A 37 -26.01 -7.98 -8.16
N PHE A 38 -27.14 -7.27 -8.28
CA PHE A 38 -27.96 -6.85 -7.14
C PHE A 38 -28.38 -8.00 -6.21
N VAL A 39 -28.62 -9.21 -6.76
CA VAL A 39 -28.99 -10.40 -5.97
C VAL A 39 -27.88 -10.77 -4.99
N ILE A 40 -26.64 -10.90 -5.48
CA ILE A 40 -25.46 -11.22 -4.66
C ILE A 40 -25.17 -10.09 -3.67
N VAL A 41 -25.38 -8.83 -4.07
CA VAL A 41 -25.20 -7.68 -3.16
C VAL A 41 -26.15 -7.79 -1.96
N TYR A 42 -27.42 -8.14 -2.18
CA TYR A 42 -28.37 -8.34 -1.07
C TYR A 42 -27.98 -9.51 -0.18
N GLU A 43 -27.58 -10.64 -0.74
CA GLU A 43 -27.09 -11.80 0.02
C GLU A 43 -25.86 -11.45 0.87
N LEU A 44 -24.90 -10.74 0.27
CA LEU A 44 -23.70 -10.28 0.98
C LEU A 44 -24.05 -9.31 2.11
N LEU A 45 -24.95 -8.36 1.88
CA LEU A 45 -25.31 -7.39 2.92
C LEU A 45 -26.00 -8.06 4.12
N ASP A 46 -26.84 -9.07 3.88
CA ASP A 46 -27.51 -9.85 4.93
C ASP A 46 -26.50 -10.67 5.77
N GLU A 47 -25.51 -11.27 5.10
CA GLU A 47 -24.49 -12.09 5.76
C GLU A 47 -23.37 -11.27 6.43
N LEU A 48 -23.05 -10.09 5.89
CA LEU A 48 -22.00 -9.22 6.42
C LEU A 48 -22.42 -8.55 7.74
N MET A 49 -23.71 -8.25 7.93
CA MET A 49 -24.21 -7.52 9.09
C MET A 49 -25.63 -7.93 9.47
N ASP A 50 -25.79 -8.36 10.72
CA ASP A 50 -27.10 -8.57 11.32
C ASP A 50 -27.35 -7.54 12.42
N PHE A 51 -28.51 -6.89 12.38
CA PHE A 51 -28.97 -5.91 13.38
C PHE A 51 -27.98 -4.78 13.72
N GLY A 52 -27.10 -4.42 12.78
CA GLY A 52 -26.06 -3.39 12.97
C GLY A 52 -24.74 -3.92 13.57
N PHE A 53 -24.62 -5.23 13.77
CA PHE A 53 -23.41 -5.90 14.20
C PHE A 53 -22.76 -6.63 13.01
N PRO A 54 -21.54 -6.25 12.60
CA PRO A 54 -20.79 -6.99 11.60
C PRO A 54 -20.60 -8.46 12.03
N GLN A 55 -20.88 -9.39 11.13
CA GLN A 55 -20.74 -10.82 11.34
C GLN A 55 -19.51 -11.35 10.60
N THR A 56 -19.70 -12.04 9.46
CA THR A 56 -18.61 -12.62 8.68
C THR A 56 -18.19 -11.68 7.56
N THR A 57 -17.00 -11.10 7.66
CA THR A 57 -16.47 -10.15 6.66
C THR A 57 -15.31 -10.69 5.82
N ASP A 58 -14.95 -11.96 6.00
CA ASP A 58 -13.87 -12.61 5.24
C ASP A 58 -14.41 -13.11 3.89
N SER A 59 -14.17 -12.34 2.84
CA SER A 59 -14.57 -12.60 1.44
C SER A 59 -14.28 -14.02 0.95
N LYS A 60 -13.08 -14.54 1.22
CA LYS A 60 -12.67 -15.91 0.80
C LYS A 60 -13.54 -17.00 1.43
N ILE A 61 -14.07 -16.76 2.63
CA ILE A 61 -14.97 -17.70 3.31
C ILE A 61 -16.40 -17.50 2.82
N LEU A 62 -16.82 -16.25 2.63
CA LEU A 62 -18.13 -15.93 2.04
C LEU A 62 -18.29 -16.56 0.64
N GLN A 63 -17.21 -16.60 -0.15
CA GLN A 63 -17.21 -17.20 -1.50
C GLN A 63 -17.46 -18.70 -1.51
N GLU A 64 -17.32 -19.41 -0.38
CA GLU A 64 -17.60 -20.84 -0.31
C GLU A 64 -19.10 -21.15 -0.35
N TYR A 65 -19.96 -20.22 0.10
CA TYR A 65 -21.39 -20.46 0.24
C TYR A 65 -22.29 -19.38 -0.37
N ILE A 66 -21.75 -18.19 -0.68
CA ILE A 66 -22.40 -17.12 -1.45
C ILE A 66 -21.71 -17.06 -2.81
N THR A 67 -22.26 -17.79 -3.79
CA THR A 67 -21.62 -18.00 -5.11
C THR A 67 -22.34 -17.24 -6.22
N GLN A 68 -21.58 -16.59 -7.11
CA GLN A 68 -22.15 -15.89 -8.28
C GLN A 68 -22.71 -16.83 -9.35
N GLN A 69 -22.23 -18.07 -9.39
CA GLN A 69 -22.73 -19.08 -10.31
C GLN A 69 -23.96 -19.72 -9.70
N GLY A 70 -25.10 -19.57 -10.36
CA GLY A 70 -26.33 -20.29 -10.04
C GLY A 70 -26.09 -21.80 -10.17
N ASN A 71 -25.60 -22.41 -9.10
CA ASN A 71 -25.51 -23.86 -9.03
C ASN A 71 -26.95 -24.39 -9.05
N LYS A 72 -27.24 -25.13 -10.12
CA LYS A 72 -28.37 -26.05 -10.21
C LYS A 72 -28.56 -26.69 -8.84
N LEU A 73 -29.78 -26.61 -8.34
CA LEU A 73 -30.29 -27.23 -7.12
C LEU A 73 -29.78 -28.67 -6.98
N ASP A 74 -28.58 -28.84 -6.45
CA ASP A 74 -28.17 -30.08 -5.86
C ASP A 74 -28.62 -29.99 -4.41
N THR A 75 -29.53 -30.89 -4.05
CA THR A 75 -30.21 -31.00 -2.76
C THR A 75 -29.27 -31.40 -1.62
N GLY A 76 -28.12 -30.74 -1.52
CA GLY A 76 -27.26 -30.70 -0.34
C GLY A 76 -27.29 -29.26 0.17
N LYS A 77 -28.09 -29.00 1.21
CA LYS A 77 -28.13 -27.73 1.94
C LYS A 77 -26.75 -27.08 1.95
N SER A 78 -26.61 -25.86 1.43
CA SER A 78 -25.42 -25.03 1.60
C SER A 78 -25.13 -24.99 3.10
N ARG A 79 -24.22 -25.85 3.56
CA ARG A 79 -23.85 -25.95 4.96
C ARG A 79 -22.84 -24.85 5.15
N VAL A 80 -23.20 -23.85 5.96
CA VAL A 80 -22.28 -22.81 6.41
C VAL A 80 -20.96 -23.49 6.81
N PRO A 81 -19.82 -23.09 6.23
CA PRO A 81 -18.54 -23.71 6.54
C PRO A 81 -18.27 -23.66 8.05
N ALA A 82 -17.73 -24.74 8.62
CA ALA A 82 -17.36 -24.76 10.04
C ALA A 82 -16.37 -23.64 10.39
N THR A 83 -15.60 -23.16 9.40
CA THR A 83 -14.71 -22.00 9.47
C THR A 83 -15.42 -20.75 10.02
N VAL A 84 -16.69 -20.52 9.66
CA VAL A 84 -17.48 -19.36 10.11
C VAL A 84 -17.67 -19.36 11.64
N THR A 85 -17.79 -20.55 12.23
CA THR A 85 -17.99 -20.73 13.69
C THR A 85 -16.71 -21.05 14.45
N ASN A 86 -15.60 -21.30 13.75
CA ASN A 86 -14.33 -21.71 14.36
C ASN A 86 -13.55 -20.50 14.87
N ALA A 87 -12.67 -20.75 15.85
CA ALA A 87 -11.72 -19.74 16.34
C ALA A 87 -10.73 -19.25 15.26
N VAL A 88 -10.56 -20.03 14.19
CA VAL A 88 -9.81 -19.65 12.99
C VAL A 88 -10.82 -19.40 11.88
N SER A 89 -11.24 -18.15 11.72
CA SER A 89 -12.28 -17.75 10.79
C SER A 89 -11.77 -17.40 9.38
N TRP A 90 -10.46 -17.40 9.17
CA TRP A 90 -9.83 -16.89 7.93
C TRP A 90 -9.16 -17.97 7.08
N ARG A 91 -9.26 -19.25 7.46
CA ARG A 91 -8.66 -20.37 6.73
C ARG A 91 -9.50 -21.64 6.87
N SER A 92 -9.96 -22.16 5.74
CA SER A 92 -10.72 -23.42 5.68
C SER A 92 -9.83 -24.65 5.78
N GLU A 93 -10.38 -25.71 6.36
CA GLU A 93 -9.71 -27.01 6.46
C GLU A 93 -9.67 -27.73 5.10
N GLY A 94 -8.70 -28.61 4.91
CA GLY A 94 -8.64 -29.48 3.72
C GLY A 94 -8.01 -28.88 2.47
N ILE A 95 -7.49 -27.65 2.53
CA ILE A 95 -6.71 -27.03 1.44
C ILE A 95 -5.51 -27.92 1.08
N LYS A 96 -5.32 -28.21 -0.21
CA LYS A 96 -4.20 -29.03 -0.71
C LYS A 96 -3.57 -28.39 -1.93
N TYR A 97 -2.25 -28.25 -1.87
CA TYR A 97 -1.42 -27.79 -2.98
C TYR A 97 -0.47 -28.91 -3.42
N LYS A 98 -0.19 -28.96 -4.73
CA LYS A 98 0.83 -29.88 -5.27
C LYS A 98 2.23 -29.55 -4.76
N LYS A 99 2.50 -28.26 -4.55
CA LYS A 99 3.76 -27.73 -4.03
C LYS A 99 3.43 -26.70 -2.97
N ASN A 100 4.05 -26.85 -1.80
CA ASN A 100 3.88 -25.92 -0.69
C ASN A 100 4.89 -24.77 -0.85
N GLU A 101 4.41 -23.56 -1.07
CA GLU A 101 5.24 -22.37 -1.28
C GLU A 101 4.67 -21.16 -0.53
N VAL A 102 5.57 -20.27 -0.11
CA VAL A 102 5.21 -18.98 0.50
C VAL A 102 6.09 -17.92 -0.14
N PHE A 103 5.46 -16.89 -0.69
CA PHE A 103 6.15 -15.69 -1.17
C PHE A 103 5.94 -14.57 -0.16
N ILE A 104 7.00 -13.80 0.08
CA ILE A 104 7.03 -12.71 1.05
C ILE A 104 7.50 -11.45 0.33
N ASP A 105 6.62 -10.47 0.24
CA ASP A 105 6.92 -9.15 -0.31
C ASP A 105 7.02 -8.14 0.83
N VAL A 106 8.20 -7.56 1.01
CA VAL A 106 8.44 -6.46 1.96
C VAL A 106 8.46 -5.16 1.18
N ILE A 107 7.40 -4.36 1.36
CA ILE A 107 7.18 -3.12 0.61
C ILE A 107 7.33 -1.95 1.58
N GLU A 108 8.26 -1.05 1.30
CA GLU A 108 8.50 0.13 2.12
C GLU A 108 8.18 1.41 1.33
N SER A 109 7.33 2.25 1.93
CA SER A 109 6.99 3.58 1.43
C SER A 109 7.73 4.63 2.25
N VAL A 110 8.57 5.43 1.60
CA VAL A 110 9.33 6.50 2.26
C VAL A 110 8.56 7.81 2.09
N ASN A 111 8.02 8.32 3.18
CA ASN A 111 7.36 9.63 3.21
C ASN A 111 8.37 10.69 3.61
N LEU A 112 8.51 11.72 2.78
CA LEU A 112 9.47 12.80 3.00
C LEU A 112 8.80 14.16 2.80
N LEU A 113 8.94 15.04 3.79
CA LEU A 113 8.57 16.44 3.69
C LEU A 113 9.80 17.32 3.87
N VAL A 114 10.08 18.17 2.89
CA VAL A 114 11.24 19.07 2.88
C VAL A 114 10.74 20.51 2.80
N ASN A 115 11.29 21.40 3.61
CA ASN A 115 10.98 22.82 3.55
C ASN A 115 11.68 23.52 2.37
N ALA A 116 11.33 24.77 2.08
CA ALA A 116 11.96 25.55 1.01
C ALA A 116 13.47 25.79 1.22
N ASN A 117 13.96 25.70 2.45
CA ASN A 117 15.38 25.85 2.79
C ASN A 117 16.17 24.54 2.62
N GLY A 118 15.54 23.44 2.20
CA GLY A 118 16.18 22.14 2.04
C GLY A 118 16.36 21.34 3.33
N SER A 119 15.73 21.74 4.44
CA SER A 119 15.70 20.97 5.69
C SER A 119 14.54 19.97 5.67
N VAL A 120 14.82 18.72 6.07
CA VAL A 120 13.80 17.67 6.20
C VAL A 120 12.96 17.93 7.45
N LEU A 121 11.65 18.10 7.26
CA LEU A 121 10.68 18.30 8.34
C LEU A 121 10.10 16.97 8.84
N LEU A 122 9.77 16.07 7.92
CA LEU A 122 9.23 14.74 8.22
C LEU A 122 9.95 13.71 7.35
N SER A 123 10.35 12.61 7.98
CA SER A 123 10.90 11.42 7.32
C SER A 123 10.38 10.21 8.07
N GLU A 124 9.40 9.52 7.51
CA GLU A 124 8.90 8.26 8.05
C GLU A 124 8.94 7.18 6.98
N ILE A 125 9.12 5.94 7.41
CA ILE A 125 9.03 4.77 6.54
C ILE A 125 7.83 3.97 7.01
N VAL A 126 6.87 3.78 6.11
CA VAL A 126 5.71 2.91 6.31
C VAL A 126 5.95 1.64 5.53
N GLY A 127 6.20 0.55 6.24
CA GLY A 127 6.42 -0.77 5.67
C GLY A 127 5.17 -1.64 5.74
N SER A 128 5.02 -2.53 4.77
CA SER A 128 3.97 -3.54 4.70
C SER A 128 4.60 -4.86 4.28
N ILE A 129 4.28 -5.94 5.00
CA ILE A 129 4.69 -7.31 4.67
C ILE A 129 3.47 -8.01 4.09
N LYS A 130 3.50 -8.25 2.78
CA LYS A 130 2.47 -9.01 2.06
C LYS A 130 2.94 -10.44 1.87
N LEU A 131 2.04 -11.37 2.12
CA LEU A 131 2.28 -12.79 1.94
C LEU A 131 1.38 -13.34 0.84
N LYS A 132 1.95 -14.26 0.06
CA LYS A 132 1.23 -15.12 -0.86
C LYS A 132 1.48 -16.57 -0.47
N VAL A 133 0.47 -17.19 0.12
CA VAL A 133 0.59 -18.48 0.81
C VAL A 133 -0.11 -19.57 0.02
N PHE A 134 0.64 -20.58 -0.39
CA PHE A 134 0.15 -21.79 -1.04
C PHE A 134 0.58 -23.00 -0.20
N LEU A 135 -0.12 -23.24 0.92
CA LEU A 135 0.22 -24.30 1.86
C LEU A 135 -0.94 -25.27 2.05
N SER A 136 -0.64 -26.55 2.19
CA SER A 136 -1.64 -27.58 2.46
C SER A 136 -1.98 -27.67 3.94
N GLY A 137 -3.25 -27.91 4.27
CA GLY A 137 -3.76 -28.08 5.63
C GLY A 137 -3.82 -26.78 6.43
N MET A 138 -3.59 -26.89 7.75
CA MET A 138 -3.62 -25.81 8.73
C MET A 138 -2.21 -25.56 9.32
N PRO A 139 -1.29 -24.94 8.57
CA PRO A 139 0.08 -24.71 9.02
C PRO A 139 0.13 -23.58 10.06
N GLU A 140 0.95 -23.75 11.09
CA GLU A 140 1.35 -22.66 12.00
C GLU A 140 2.71 -22.12 11.55
N LEU A 141 2.74 -20.86 11.12
CA LEU A 141 3.95 -20.16 10.70
C LEU A 141 4.50 -19.30 11.84
N ARG A 142 5.82 -19.12 11.83
CA ARG A 142 6.54 -18.18 12.70
C ARG A 142 7.46 -17.32 11.87
N LEU A 143 7.32 -16.00 11.98
CA LEU A 143 8.17 -15.03 11.29
C LEU A 143 9.14 -14.40 12.30
N GLY A 144 10.44 -14.50 11.99
CA GLY A 144 11.49 -13.80 12.74
C GLY A 144 11.93 -12.56 11.98
N LEU A 145 11.84 -11.40 12.62
CA LEU A 145 12.37 -10.13 12.10
C LEU A 145 13.60 -9.72 12.91
N ASN A 146 14.41 -8.83 12.33
CA ASN A 146 15.56 -8.22 13.00
C ASN A 146 15.12 -7.12 13.98
N ASP A 147 14.14 -7.41 14.82
CA ASP A 147 13.59 -6.47 15.79
C ASP A 147 14.65 -6.16 16.87
N ARG A 148 14.91 -4.87 17.09
CA ARG A 148 15.82 -4.38 18.12
C ARG A 148 15.42 -4.89 19.50
N VAL A 149 14.13 -4.87 19.83
CA VAL A 149 13.64 -5.28 21.15
C VAL A 149 13.91 -6.77 21.36
N LEU A 150 13.64 -7.60 20.35
CA LEU A 150 13.95 -9.02 20.38
C LEU A 150 15.46 -9.28 20.55
N PHE A 151 16.32 -8.50 19.87
CA PHE A 151 17.76 -8.65 19.99
C PHE A 151 18.32 -8.16 21.34
N GLU A 152 17.71 -7.15 21.97
CA GLU A 152 18.04 -6.72 23.33
C GLU A 152 17.66 -7.79 24.35
N LEU A 153 16.46 -8.39 24.23
CA LEU A 153 16.00 -9.49 25.09
C LEU A 153 16.85 -10.76 24.98
N THR A 154 17.41 -11.04 23.79
CA THR A 154 18.22 -12.24 23.52
C THR A 154 19.74 -12.01 23.66
N GLY A 155 20.18 -10.82 24.10
CA GLY A 155 21.60 -10.50 24.33
C GLY A 155 22.45 -10.33 23.07
N ARG A 156 21.82 -10.09 21.90
CA ARG A 156 22.46 -9.98 20.57
C ARG A 156 22.52 -8.53 20.05
N GLY A 157 22.52 -7.53 20.93
CA GLY A 157 22.44 -6.10 20.60
C GLY A 157 23.60 -5.49 19.78
N LYS A 158 24.56 -6.29 19.28
CA LYS A 158 25.65 -5.83 18.39
C LYS A 158 25.30 -5.92 16.91
N ASN A 159 24.22 -6.60 16.55
CA ASN A 159 23.78 -6.74 15.16
C ASN A 159 22.93 -5.56 14.70
N LYS A 160 22.94 -5.28 13.39
CA LYS A 160 22.09 -4.26 12.78
C LYS A 160 20.61 -4.63 13.02
N SER A 161 19.95 -3.88 13.88
CA SER A 161 18.53 -4.05 14.22
C SER A 161 17.67 -2.95 13.62
N VAL A 162 16.37 -3.23 13.54
CA VAL A 162 15.34 -2.29 13.11
C VAL A 162 14.47 -1.97 14.32
N GLU A 163 14.25 -0.68 14.58
CA GLU A 163 13.43 -0.20 15.69
C GLU A 163 12.03 0.12 15.15
N LEU A 164 11.09 -0.79 15.43
CA LEU A 164 9.70 -0.69 15.01
C LEU A 164 8.96 0.21 16.01
N GLU A 165 8.45 1.35 15.54
CA GLU A 165 7.74 2.30 16.41
C GLU A 165 6.30 1.86 16.65
N ASP A 166 5.60 1.51 15.56
CA ASP A 166 4.24 0.98 15.60
C ASP A 166 4.16 -0.22 14.66
N VAL A 167 3.39 -1.24 15.06
CA VAL A 167 3.16 -2.45 14.29
C VAL A 167 1.71 -2.83 14.38
N LYS A 168 1.08 -3.01 13.22
CA LYS A 168 -0.29 -3.50 13.09
C LYS A 168 -0.24 -4.87 12.44
N PHE A 169 -0.88 -5.83 13.06
CA PHE A 169 -0.93 -7.21 12.58
C PHE A 169 -2.30 -7.55 12.00
N HIS A 170 -2.29 -8.52 11.09
CA HIS A 170 -3.49 -9.22 10.67
C HIS A 170 -4.08 -10.03 11.84
N GLN A 171 -5.39 -10.27 11.81
CA GLN A 171 -6.12 -11.04 12.85
C GLN A 171 -5.57 -12.46 13.07
N CYS A 172 -4.81 -12.98 12.11
CA CYS A 172 -4.23 -14.31 12.20
C CYS A 172 -3.03 -14.42 13.15
N VAL A 173 -2.46 -13.28 13.56
CA VAL A 173 -1.30 -13.21 14.45
C VAL A 173 -1.74 -13.28 15.91
N ARG A 174 -1.09 -14.16 16.66
CA ARG A 174 -1.31 -14.31 18.11
C ARG A 174 -0.61 -13.18 18.87
N LEU A 175 -1.32 -12.08 19.08
CA LEU A 175 -0.81 -10.90 19.79
C LEU A 175 -0.23 -11.24 21.17
N SER A 176 -0.86 -12.14 21.92
CA SER A 176 -0.36 -12.56 23.23
C SER A 176 1.01 -13.24 23.19
N ARG A 177 1.40 -13.88 22.08
CA ARG A 177 2.77 -14.39 21.93
C ARG A 177 3.72 -13.25 21.61
N PHE A 178 3.34 -12.39 20.67
CA PHE A 178 4.15 -11.22 20.30
C PHE A 178 4.46 -10.32 21.51
N ASP A 179 3.52 -10.09 22.42
CA ASP A 179 3.75 -9.27 23.61
C ASP A 179 4.75 -9.90 24.61
N ASN A 180 4.82 -11.24 24.66
CA ASN A 180 5.67 -11.96 25.60
C ASN A 180 7.12 -12.10 25.11
N ASP A 181 7.31 -12.60 23.89
CA ASP A 181 8.62 -12.98 23.37
C ASP A 181 8.94 -12.34 22.01
N ARG A 182 8.12 -11.39 21.54
CA ARG A 182 8.20 -10.77 20.20
C ARG A 182 8.13 -11.78 19.05
N THR A 183 7.63 -13.00 19.29
CA THR A 183 7.44 -14.01 18.25
C THR A 183 6.15 -13.76 17.46
N ILE A 184 6.28 -13.52 16.16
CA ILE A 184 5.14 -13.40 15.24
C ILE A 184 4.71 -14.82 14.84
N SER A 185 3.66 -15.33 15.48
CA SER A 185 3.12 -16.68 15.26
C SER A 185 1.68 -16.60 14.76
N PHE A 186 1.38 -17.28 13.64
CA PHE A 186 0.08 -17.16 12.96
C PHE A 186 -0.26 -18.39 12.12
N ILE A 187 -1.55 -18.59 11.87
CA ILE A 187 -2.05 -19.52 10.84
C ILE A 187 -2.46 -18.65 9.64
N PRO A 188 -1.75 -18.69 8.50
CA PRO A 188 -2.00 -17.76 7.39
C PRO A 188 -3.34 -18.04 6.68
N PRO A 189 -4.12 -17.01 6.32
CA PRO A 189 -5.11 -17.12 5.25
C PRO A 189 -4.50 -17.70 3.98
N ASP A 190 -5.34 -18.32 3.15
CA ASP A 190 -4.89 -18.88 1.87
C ASP A 190 -4.75 -17.80 0.79
N GLY A 191 -3.74 -17.90 -0.08
CA GLY A 191 -3.48 -16.93 -1.13
C GLY A 191 -2.84 -15.62 -0.64
N ASP A 192 -3.20 -14.50 -1.28
CA ASP A 192 -2.61 -13.18 -1.03
C ASP A 192 -3.27 -12.49 0.17
N PHE A 193 -2.49 -11.97 1.12
CA PHE A 193 -2.95 -11.11 2.22
C PHE A 193 -1.82 -10.25 2.80
N GLU A 194 -2.15 -9.17 3.50
CA GLU A 194 -1.20 -8.37 4.27
C GLU A 194 -1.05 -8.95 5.69
N LEU A 195 0.16 -9.38 6.07
CA LEU A 195 0.43 -9.95 7.40
C LEU A 195 0.58 -8.86 8.47
N MET A 196 1.35 -7.83 8.15
CA MET A 196 1.61 -6.74 9.07
C MET A 196 1.99 -5.47 8.32
N SER A 197 1.65 -4.33 8.91
CA SER A 197 2.22 -3.03 8.57
C SER A 197 3.02 -2.50 9.76
N TYR A 198 4.10 -1.80 9.48
CA TYR A 198 4.98 -1.24 10.49
C TYR A 198 5.40 0.17 10.13
N ARG A 199 5.69 0.97 11.15
CA ARG A 199 6.23 2.32 10.98
C ARG A 199 7.60 2.46 11.61
N LEU A 200 8.52 3.08 10.88
CA LEU A 200 9.84 3.46 11.36
C LEU A 200 9.98 4.98 11.29
N ASN A 201 10.26 5.61 12.44
CA ASN A 201 10.64 7.01 12.49
C ASN A 201 12.17 7.14 12.40
N THR A 202 12.72 6.73 11.26
CA THR A 202 14.16 6.85 10.99
C THR A 202 14.42 8.05 10.10
N GLN A 203 15.31 8.95 10.56
CA GLN A 203 15.87 10.01 9.74
C GLN A 203 16.84 9.43 8.71
N VAL A 204 16.28 8.86 7.63
CA VAL A 204 17.06 8.41 6.48
C VAL A 204 17.37 9.61 5.59
N LYS A 205 18.60 9.66 5.09
CA LYS A 205 18.90 10.57 3.97
C LYS A 205 18.07 10.12 2.77
N PRO A 206 17.34 11.05 2.12
CA PRO A 206 16.39 10.70 1.08
C PRO A 206 17.09 10.03 -0.10
N LEU A 207 16.49 8.95 -0.61
CA LEU A 207 17.07 8.14 -1.68
C LEU A 207 17.24 8.94 -2.98
N ILE A 208 16.28 9.83 -3.25
CA ILE A 208 16.28 10.77 -4.36
C ILE A 208 16.11 12.16 -3.75
N TRP A 209 17.07 13.04 -4.01
CA TRP A 209 17.06 14.44 -3.58
C TRP A 209 16.81 15.33 -4.79
N ILE A 210 15.88 16.27 -4.65
CA ILE A 210 15.48 17.16 -5.72
C ILE A 210 15.78 18.59 -5.28
N GLU A 211 16.55 19.28 -6.10
CA GLU A 211 16.84 20.70 -5.97
C GLU A 211 16.17 21.41 -7.14
N SER A 212 15.26 22.33 -6.86
CA SER A 212 14.64 23.15 -7.88
C SER A 212 14.97 24.61 -7.65
N VAL A 213 15.51 25.25 -8.68
CA VAL A 213 15.80 26.68 -8.72
C VAL A 213 14.80 27.31 -9.69
N ILE A 214 14.09 28.33 -9.22
CA ILE A 214 13.09 29.04 -10.00
C ILE A 214 13.60 30.47 -10.21
N GLU A 215 13.87 30.81 -11.46
CA GLU A 215 14.26 32.16 -11.87
C GLU A 215 13.08 32.83 -12.59
N LYS A 216 12.55 33.88 -11.99
CA LYS A 216 11.45 34.66 -12.56
C LYS A 216 12.00 35.92 -13.22
N PHE A 217 11.87 36.02 -14.54
CA PHE A 217 12.16 37.25 -15.27
C PHE A 217 10.85 38.04 -15.39
N SER A 218 10.81 39.24 -14.81
CA SER A 218 9.61 40.09 -14.79
C SER A 218 9.04 40.28 -16.20
N HIS A 219 7.74 40.02 -16.35
CA HIS A 219 6.95 40.13 -17.60
C HIS A 219 7.43 39.31 -18.82
N SER A 220 8.40 38.41 -18.67
CA SER A 220 8.99 37.70 -19.82
C SER A 220 8.80 36.19 -19.72
N ARG A 221 9.46 35.56 -18.75
CA ARG A 221 9.52 34.10 -18.66
C ARG A 221 9.83 33.65 -17.25
N VAL A 222 9.39 32.44 -16.92
CA VAL A 222 9.83 31.74 -15.71
C VAL A 222 10.70 30.58 -16.16
N GLU A 223 11.94 30.54 -15.71
CA GLU A 223 12.87 29.44 -15.95
C GLU A 223 12.97 28.59 -14.68
N ILE A 224 12.71 27.29 -14.83
CA ILE A 224 12.77 26.33 -13.74
C ILE A 224 13.85 25.32 -14.08
N MET A 225 14.88 25.28 -13.24
CA MET A 225 15.94 24.28 -13.30
C MET A 225 15.74 23.29 -12.16
N VAL A 226 15.56 22.03 -12.52
CA VAL A 226 15.37 20.91 -11.60
C VAL A 226 16.58 20.01 -11.71
N LYS A 227 17.32 19.90 -10.62
CA LYS A 227 18.45 18.98 -10.46
C LYS A 227 18.04 17.86 -9.53
N VAL A 228 18.24 16.63 -9.98
CA VAL A 228 17.90 15.44 -9.21
C VAL A 228 19.21 14.74 -8.90
N ASN A 229 19.53 14.66 -7.62
CA ASN A 229 20.69 13.97 -7.10
C ASN A 229 20.23 12.69 -6.43
N ARG A 230 20.82 11.56 -6.78
CA ARG A 230 20.56 10.33 -6.06
C ARG A 230 21.51 10.22 -4.88
N PHE A 231 20.96 10.02 -3.68
CA PHE A 231 21.80 9.78 -2.52
C PHE A 231 22.32 8.35 -2.54
N GLN A 232 23.63 8.23 -2.54
CA GLN A 232 24.32 6.95 -2.64
C GLN A 232 24.51 6.36 -1.24
N ARG A 233 23.58 5.50 -0.81
CA ARG A 233 23.86 4.53 0.25
C ARG A 233 23.66 3.13 -0.28
N CYS A 234 24.76 2.48 -0.64
CA CYS A 234 24.89 1.06 -0.37
C CYS A 234 26.35 0.77 -0.05
N LEU A 235 26.63 0.53 1.22
CA LEU A 235 27.97 0.22 1.73
C LEU A 235 28.19 -1.30 1.84
N HIS A 236 27.29 -2.12 1.26
CA HIS A 236 27.28 -3.57 1.52
C HIS A 236 26.67 -4.46 0.43
N SER A 237 26.49 -3.97 -0.80
CA SER A 237 26.05 -4.82 -1.92
C SER A 237 26.87 -4.49 -3.16
N TYR A 238 27.39 -5.53 -3.81
CA TYR A 238 28.02 -5.45 -5.13
C TYR A 238 27.02 -5.05 -6.25
N LEU A 239 25.72 -4.96 -5.93
CA LEU A 239 24.68 -4.46 -6.82
C LEU A 239 24.18 -3.09 -6.36
N TRP A 240 24.36 -2.08 -7.21
CA TRP A 240 23.70 -0.79 -7.05
C TRP A 240 22.19 -0.96 -7.26
N PRO A 241 21.32 -0.53 -6.32
CA PRO A 241 19.90 -0.46 -6.63
C PRO A 241 19.71 0.47 -7.83
N VAL A 242 18.69 0.28 -8.66
CA VAL A 242 18.34 1.20 -9.75
C VAL A 242 16.91 1.64 -9.51
N ALA A 243 16.67 2.95 -9.46
CA ALA A 243 15.31 3.45 -9.36
C ALA A 243 14.69 3.37 -10.76
N ASN A 244 13.60 2.61 -10.88
CA ASN A 244 12.89 2.42 -12.14
C ASN A 244 11.56 3.16 -12.10
N GLY A 245 11.12 3.67 -13.25
CA GLY A 245 9.83 4.36 -13.37
C GLY A 245 9.70 5.58 -12.45
N VAL A 246 10.75 6.38 -12.32
CA VAL A 246 10.72 7.60 -11.49
C VAL A 246 9.93 8.68 -12.22
N GLU A 247 8.88 9.19 -11.58
CA GLU A 247 8.10 10.32 -12.07
C GLU A 247 8.27 11.51 -11.13
N ILE A 248 8.68 12.65 -11.69
CA ILE A 248 8.91 13.88 -10.94
C ILE A 248 7.88 14.90 -11.40
N CYS A 249 7.00 15.26 -10.49
CA CYS A 249 5.93 16.24 -10.71
C CYS A 249 6.39 17.61 -10.21
N VAL A 250 6.56 18.56 -11.13
CA VAL A 250 6.98 19.93 -10.83
C VAL A 250 5.79 20.86 -11.07
N PRO A 251 5.23 21.50 -10.03
CA PRO A 251 4.14 22.45 -10.20
C PRO A 251 4.64 23.68 -10.96
N VAL A 252 3.82 24.17 -11.88
CA VAL A 252 4.10 25.38 -12.67
C VAL A 252 2.98 26.41 -12.45
N PRO A 253 3.25 27.70 -12.68
CA PRO A 253 2.21 28.73 -12.63
C PRO A 253 1.03 28.43 -13.56
N SER A 254 -0.18 28.83 -13.17
CA SER A 254 -1.41 28.58 -13.95
C SER A 254 -1.49 29.38 -15.25
N ASP A 255 -0.71 30.47 -15.36
CA ASP A 255 -0.56 31.30 -16.55
C ASP A 255 0.56 30.79 -17.48
N ALA A 256 1.18 29.65 -17.17
CA ALA A 256 2.18 29.03 -18.04
C ALA A 256 1.59 28.66 -19.41
N ASP A 257 2.25 29.13 -20.45
CA ASP A 257 2.00 28.80 -21.85
C ASP A 257 3.26 28.25 -22.49
N SER A 258 3.08 27.27 -23.37
CA SER A 258 4.13 26.74 -24.26
C SER A 258 5.47 26.40 -23.57
N PRO A 259 5.49 25.51 -22.56
CA PRO A 259 6.72 25.12 -21.91
C PRO A 259 7.68 24.42 -22.86
N LYS A 260 8.95 24.85 -22.89
CA LYS A 260 10.00 24.17 -23.65
C LYS A 260 10.94 23.42 -22.71
N PHE A 261 11.13 22.13 -22.95
CA PHE A 261 11.90 21.24 -22.08
C PHE A 261 13.29 20.95 -22.64
N LYS A 262 14.28 20.95 -21.76
CA LYS A 262 15.62 20.41 -22.01
C LYS A 262 15.94 19.42 -20.89
N THR A 263 15.81 18.13 -21.18
CA THR A 263 16.14 17.04 -20.25
C THR A 263 17.50 16.45 -20.59
N SER A 264 18.27 16.05 -19.56
CA SER A 264 19.46 15.22 -19.79
C SER A 264 19.09 13.77 -20.15
N ILE A 265 18.10 13.21 -19.44
CA ILE A 265 17.61 11.83 -19.59
C ILE A 265 16.10 11.82 -19.34
N GLY A 266 15.36 10.96 -20.04
CA GLY A 266 13.91 10.84 -19.89
C GLY A 266 13.13 11.89 -20.68
N SER A 267 11.80 11.83 -20.57
CA SER A 267 10.86 12.71 -21.28
C SER A 267 10.10 13.58 -20.29
N ALA A 268 9.88 14.85 -20.64
CA ALA A 268 9.05 15.77 -19.88
C ALA A 268 7.75 16.06 -20.65
N LYS A 269 6.62 16.06 -19.94
CA LYS A 269 5.30 16.37 -20.47
C LYS A 269 4.62 17.41 -19.58
N TYR A 270 4.01 18.42 -20.19
CA TYR A 270 3.14 19.36 -19.48
C TYR A 270 1.71 18.81 -19.40
N LEU A 271 1.11 18.84 -18.21
CA LEU A 271 -0.33 18.66 -18.00
C LEU A 271 -0.95 20.01 -17.60
N PRO A 272 -1.60 20.72 -18.54
CA PRO A 272 -2.27 21.99 -18.27
C PRO A 272 -3.40 21.87 -17.23
N GLU A 273 -4.15 20.77 -17.24
CA GLU A 273 -5.30 20.55 -16.34
C GLU A 273 -4.92 20.61 -14.86
N LYS A 274 -3.71 20.16 -14.52
CA LYS A 274 -3.19 20.15 -13.14
C LYS A 274 -2.14 21.22 -12.89
N ASN A 275 -1.76 22.01 -13.90
CA ASN A 275 -0.62 22.94 -13.87
C ASN A 275 0.68 22.27 -13.39
N ILE A 276 0.98 21.07 -13.91
CA ILE A 276 2.16 20.28 -13.51
C ILE A 276 2.96 19.86 -14.74
N VAL A 277 4.28 19.92 -14.65
CA VAL A 277 5.21 19.25 -15.56
C VAL A 277 5.59 17.91 -14.96
N ILE A 278 5.34 16.83 -15.68
CA ILE A 278 5.74 15.47 -15.29
C ILE A 278 7.00 15.11 -16.06
N TRP A 279 8.08 14.84 -15.33
CA TRP A 279 9.32 14.30 -15.88
C TRP A 279 9.41 12.81 -15.59
N ASN A 280 9.32 11.99 -16.64
CA ASN A 280 9.36 10.54 -16.55
C ASN A 280 10.76 10.01 -16.89
N ILE A 281 11.31 9.24 -15.96
CA ILE A 281 12.64 8.63 -16.05
C ILE A 281 12.46 7.10 -15.89
N LYS A 282 12.56 6.37 -16.99
CA LYS A 282 12.39 4.90 -17.01
C LYS A 282 13.37 4.17 -16.09
N SER A 283 14.62 4.62 -16.06
CA SER A 283 15.68 4.05 -15.22
C SER A 283 16.65 5.15 -14.81
N PHE A 284 17.01 5.19 -13.53
CA PHE A 284 17.93 6.18 -12.95
C PHE A 284 19.29 5.53 -12.60
N PRO A 285 20.18 5.33 -13.59
CA PRO A 285 21.49 4.70 -13.36
C PRO A 285 22.56 5.70 -12.91
N VAL A 286 22.43 6.98 -13.27
CA VAL A 286 23.46 8.01 -13.03
C VAL A 286 23.31 8.68 -11.65
N ARG A 287 24.37 9.35 -11.21
CA ARG A 287 24.43 10.02 -9.90
C ARG A 287 23.55 11.27 -9.82
N TRP A 288 23.41 11.99 -10.93
CA TRP A 288 22.59 13.20 -11.01
C TRP A 288 22.03 13.39 -12.43
N MET A 289 20.89 14.10 -12.53
CA MET A 289 20.24 14.47 -13.78
C MET A 289 19.66 15.88 -13.68
N THR A 290 19.40 16.52 -14.82
CA THR A 290 18.80 17.86 -14.85
C THR A 290 17.68 17.93 -15.87
N LEU A 291 16.65 18.67 -15.49
CA LEU A 291 15.59 19.15 -16.36
C LEU A 291 15.57 20.67 -16.24
N SER A 292 15.75 21.38 -17.34
CA SER A 292 15.41 22.80 -17.39
C SER A 292 14.24 23.03 -18.32
N PHE A 293 13.35 23.93 -17.94
CA PHE A 293 12.29 24.38 -18.82
C PHE A 293 11.90 25.82 -18.52
N PHE A 294 11.39 26.50 -19.54
CA PHE A 294 10.83 27.84 -19.36
C PHE A 294 9.37 27.87 -19.80
N THR A 295 8.59 28.70 -19.13
CA THR A 295 7.21 29.01 -19.49
C THR A 295 7.10 30.49 -19.84
N LEU A 296 6.27 30.80 -20.83
CA LEU A 296 5.86 32.18 -21.14
C LEU A 296 4.49 32.41 -20.51
N PRO A 297 4.19 33.62 -20.00
CA PRO A 297 2.84 33.93 -19.54
C PRO A 297 1.88 33.95 -20.75
N LYS A 298 0.70 33.35 -20.61
CA LYS A 298 -0.37 33.48 -21.59
C LYS A 298 -0.67 34.96 -21.81
N PRO A 299 -0.78 35.44 -23.06
CA PRO A 299 -1.27 36.79 -23.30
C PRO A 299 -2.65 36.93 -22.67
N ARG A 300 -2.80 37.87 -21.73
CA ARG A 300 -4.11 38.24 -21.19
C ARG A 300 -4.86 38.94 -22.31
N PHE A 301 -5.69 38.21 -23.06
CA PHE A 301 -6.68 38.83 -23.93
C PHE A 301 -7.68 39.57 -23.01
N CYS A 302 -7.64 40.90 -23.08
CA CYS A 302 -8.69 41.77 -22.53
C CYS A 302 -9.92 41.72 -23.43
#